data_AF-A0AAW2NVG0-F1
#
_entry.id   AF-A0AAW2NVG0-F1
#
_cell.length_a   1.000
_cell.length_b   1.000
_cell.length_c   1.000
_cell.angle_alpha   90.00
_cell.angle_beta   90.00
_cell.angle_gamma   90.00
#
_symmetry.space_group_name_H-M   'P 1'
#
loop_
_entity.id
_entity.type
_entity.pdbx_description
1 polymer ?
#
loop_
_entity_poly.entity_id
_entity_poly.type
_entity_poly.pdbx_seq_one_letter_code
_entity_poly.pdbx_strand_id
1 'polypeptide(L)'
;MAEGSSVHIHCVQMLSFMEKLEDLKAAIENDTYIDVFLQSFIPSYNPFVVNFNMNGLEKYIPELINMLIQFEATIKRLEPAFMFWGGFNFQEGQEDPMLEEEEE
;
A
#
# COMPACT_ATOMS: atom_id res chain seq x y z
N MET A 1 10.01 -4.45 -7.83
CA MET A 1 10.23 -3.03 -7.50
C MET A 1 11.54 -2.88 -6.71
N ALA A 2 12.11 -1.67 -6.55
CA ALA A 2 13.31 -1.41 -5.71
C ALA A 2 13.00 -0.40 -4.60
N GLU A 3 13.76 -0.41 -3.49
CA GLU A 3 13.59 0.57 -2.40
C GLU A 3 13.73 2.02 -2.91
N GLY A 4 12.85 2.89 -2.42
CA GLY A 4 12.79 4.31 -2.84
C GLY A 4 12.18 4.59 -4.21
N SER A 5 11.77 3.56 -4.97
CA SER A 5 11.06 3.76 -6.24
C SER A 5 9.57 4.08 -6.03
N SER A 6 8.98 4.83 -6.97
CA SER A 6 7.57 5.21 -6.89
C SER A 6 6.66 4.02 -7.19
N VAL A 7 5.72 3.72 -6.27
CA VAL A 7 4.75 2.66 -6.49
C VAL A 7 3.82 3.00 -7.66
N HIS A 8 3.50 4.28 -7.86
CA HIS A 8 2.68 4.71 -8.99
C HIS A 8 3.30 4.32 -10.34
N ILE A 9 4.60 4.56 -10.53
CA ILE A 9 5.32 4.16 -11.75
C ILE A 9 5.28 2.64 -11.93
N HIS A 10 5.51 1.89 -10.84
CA HIS A 10 5.46 0.43 -10.85
C HIS A 10 4.06 -0.10 -11.23
N CYS A 11 2.99 0.48 -10.69
CA CYS A 11 1.61 0.15 -11.03
C CYS A 11 1.30 0.38 -12.52
N VAL A 12 1.75 1.50 -13.09
CA VAL A 12 1.58 1.80 -14.53
C VAL A 12 2.33 0.78 -15.39
N GLN A 13 3.54 0.38 -15.00
CA GLN A 13 4.29 -0.66 -15.71
C GLN A 13 3.54 -2.00 -15.67
N MET A 14 2.98 -2.38 -14.52
CA MET A 14 2.21 -3.61 -14.39
C MET A 14 0.94 -3.62 -15.24
N LEU A 15 0.19 -2.51 -15.29
CA LEU A 15 -0.94 -2.37 -16.21
C LEU A 15 -0.53 -2.57 -17.67
N SER A 16 0.59 -1.99 -18.10
CA SER A 16 1.07 -2.16 -19.47
C SER A 16 1.46 -3.61 -19.82
N PHE A 17 1.87 -4.40 -18.82
CA PHE A 17 2.12 -5.83 -19.03
C PHE A 17 0.82 -6.63 -19.13
N MET A 18 -0.22 -6.24 -18.37
CA MET A 18 -1.54 -6.86 -18.46
C MET A 18 -2.15 -6.63 -19.84
N GLU A 19 -2.12 -5.40 -20.35
CA GLU A 19 -2.58 -5.06 -21.71
C GLU A 19 -1.87 -5.93 -22.77
N LYS A 20 -0.54 -6.09 -22.66
CA LYS A 20 0.22 -6.95 -23.59
C LYS A 20 -0.15 -8.42 -23.47
N LEU A 21 -0.48 -8.90 -22.28
CA LEU A 21 -0.90 -10.29 -22.08
C LEU A 21 -2.30 -10.53 -22.68
N GLU A 22 -3.20 -9.55 -22.56
CA GLU A 22 -4.50 -9.56 -23.23
C GLU A 22 -4.35 -9.56 -24.75
N ASP A 23 -3.46 -8.74 -25.31
CA ASP A 23 -3.13 -8.72 -26.74
C ASP A 23 -2.64 -10.07 -27.25
N LEU A 24 -1.89 -10.79 -26.42
CA LEU A 24 -1.41 -12.15 -26.69
C LEU A 24 -2.48 -13.22 -26.49
N LYS A 25 -3.72 -12.84 -26.13
CA LYS A 25 -4.83 -13.73 -25.79
C LYS A 25 -4.50 -14.71 -24.66
N ALA A 26 -3.63 -14.29 -23.74
CA ALA A 26 -3.37 -15.04 -22.53
C ALA A 26 -4.60 -14.93 -21.61
N ALA A 27 -5.32 -16.03 -21.45
CA ALA A 27 -6.42 -16.12 -20.49
C ALA A 27 -5.82 -16.26 -19.09
N ILE A 28 -5.56 -15.12 -18.43
CA ILE A 28 -5.13 -15.07 -17.04
C ILE A 28 -6.32 -14.55 -16.23
N GLU A 29 -6.67 -15.27 -15.18
CA GLU A 29 -7.74 -14.87 -14.27
C GLU A 29 -7.34 -13.60 -13.50
N ASN A 30 -8.31 -12.72 -13.24
CA ASN A 30 -8.08 -11.46 -12.52
C ASN A 30 -7.38 -11.68 -11.16
N ASP A 31 -7.75 -12.74 -10.43
CA ASP A 31 -7.11 -13.08 -9.16
C ASP A 31 -5.62 -13.42 -9.33
N THR A 32 -5.27 -14.14 -10.40
CA THR A 32 -3.87 -14.45 -10.71
C THR A 32 -3.08 -13.18 -11.03
N TYR A 33 -3.66 -12.24 -11.76
CA TYR A 33 -3.03 -10.96 -12.02
C TYR A 33 -2.76 -10.17 -10.74
N ILE A 34 -3.73 -10.16 -9.84
CA ILE A 34 -3.61 -9.47 -8.55
C ILE A 34 -2.54 -10.12 -7.69
N ASP A 35 -2.48 -11.45 -7.64
CA ASP A 35 -1.45 -12.16 -6.88
C ASP A 35 -0.04 -11.83 -7.42
N VAL A 36 0.15 -11.86 -8.74
CA VAL A 36 1.43 -11.48 -9.36
C VAL A 36 1.78 -10.02 -9.07
N PHE A 37 0.79 -9.13 -9.12
CA PHE A 37 0.96 -7.72 -8.82
C PHE A 37 1.41 -7.51 -7.36
N LEU A 38 0.74 -8.14 -6.40
CA LEU A 38 1.09 -8.05 -4.97
C LEU A 38 2.49 -8.63 -4.69
N GLN A 39 2.86 -9.74 -5.34
CA GLN A 39 4.18 -10.37 -5.20
C GLN A 39 5.33 -9.51 -5.75
N SER A 40 5.03 -8.55 -6.65
CA SER A 40 6.04 -7.69 -7.26
C SER A 40 6.53 -6.55 -6.35
N PHE A 41 5.89 -6.36 -5.20
CA PHE A 41 6.24 -5.36 -4.21
C PHE A 41 7.45 -5.72 -3.36
N ILE A 42 8.11 -4.67 -2.86
CA ILE A 42 9.22 -4.81 -1.90
C ILE A 42 8.67 -4.95 -0.46
N PRO A 43 9.49 -5.47 0.48
CA PRO A 43 9.03 -5.77 1.83
C PRO A 43 8.41 -4.59 2.61
N SER A 44 8.80 -3.34 2.32
CA SER A 44 8.21 -2.16 2.97
C SER A 44 6.71 -1.98 2.69
N TYR A 45 6.16 -2.63 1.66
CA TYR A 45 4.74 -2.64 1.34
C TYR A 45 3.99 -3.85 1.94
N ASN A 46 4.64 -4.71 2.72
CA ASN A 46 3.98 -5.85 3.39
C ASN A 46 2.76 -5.46 4.24
N PRO A 47 2.75 -4.35 5.00
CA PRO A 47 1.56 -3.95 5.75
C PRO A 47 0.34 -3.73 4.85
N PHE A 48 0.56 -3.18 3.64
CA PHE A 48 -0.50 -3.05 2.64
C PHE A 48 -0.98 -4.41 2.15
N VAL A 49 -0.07 -5.32 1.80
CA VAL A 49 -0.42 -6.66 1.27
C VAL A 49 -1.24 -7.45 2.29
N VAL A 50 -0.83 -7.45 3.57
CA VAL A 50 -1.58 -8.11 4.65
C VAL A 50 -2.97 -7.49 4.79
N ASN A 51 -3.06 -6.16 4.85
CA ASN A 51 -4.33 -5.46 4.96
C ASN A 51 -5.26 -5.74 3.76
N PHE A 52 -4.73 -5.72 2.54
CA PHE A 52 -5.50 -6.02 1.32
C PHE A 52 -6.05 -7.44 1.33
N ASN A 53 -5.23 -8.43 1.70
CA ASN A 53 -5.64 -9.82 1.75
C ASN A 53 -6.69 -10.09 2.85
N MET A 54 -6.63 -9.36 3.96
CA MET A 54 -7.55 -9.55 5.09
C MET A 54 -8.91 -8.88 4.91
N ASN A 55 -8.99 -7.75 4.20
CA ASN A 55 -10.23 -6.97 4.11
C ASN A 55 -11.32 -7.61 3.22
N GLY A 56 -11.01 -8.67 2.46
CA GLY A 56 -12.01 -9.43 1.69
C GLY A 56 -12.78 -8.62 0.65
N LEU A 57 -12.26 -7.45 0.24
CA LEU A 57 -12.89 -6.58 -0.75
C LEU A 57 -12.88 -7.26 -2.12
N GLU A 58 -13.89 -6.98 -2.96
CA GLU A 58 -13.86 -7.40 -4.36
C GLU A 58 -12.59 -6.86 -5.01
N LYS A 59 -11.75 -7.79 -5.47
CA LYS A 59 -10.39 -7.51 -5.87
C LYS A 59 -10.39 -7.03 -7.32
N TYR A 60 -10.50 -5.73 -7.53
CA TYR A 60 -10.34 -5.12 -8.84
C TYR A 60 -9.04 -4.31 -8.89
N ILE A 61 -8.36 -4.38 -10.04
CA ILE A 61 -7.06 -3.73 -10.23
C ILE A 61 -7.12 -2.20 -10.12
N PRO A 62 -8.12 -1.49 -10.68
CA PRO A 62 -8.23 -0.04 -10.50
C PRO A 62 -8.33 0.37 -9.02
N GLU A 63 -9.14 -0.37 -8.24
CA GLU A 63 -9.31 -0.17 -6.80
C GLU A 63 -8.02 -0.43 -6.04
N LEU A 64 -7.32 -1.54 -6.35
CA LEU A 64 -6.01 -1.87 -5.80
C LEU A 64 -5.01 -0.71 -6.03
N ILE A 65 -4.96 -0.16 -7.24
CA ILE A 65 -4.08 0.96 -7.59
C ILE A 65 -4.43 2.21 -6.79
N ASN A 66 -5.73 2.53 -6.65
CA ASN A 66 -6.16 3.68 -5.87
C ASN A 66 -5.76 3.55 -4.39
N MET A 67 -5.95 2.36 -3.79
CA MET A 67 -5.53 2.10 -2.41
C MET A 67 -4.01 2.23 -2.23
N LEU A 68 -3.23 1.76 -3.21
CA LEU A 68 -1.77 1.88 -3.19
C LEU A 68 -1.28 3.33 -3.24
N ILE A 69 -1.92 4.17 -4.07
CA ILE A 69 -1.59 5.60 -4.16
C ILE A 69 -1.85 6.27 -2.81
N GLN A 70 -2.97 5.95 -2.14
CA GLN A 70 -3.29 6.47 -0.81
C GLN A 70 -2.32 5.97 0.26
N PHE A 71 -1.91 4.71 0.18
CA PHE A 71 -0.95 4.11 1.09
C PHE A 71 0.45 4.73 0.94
N GLU A 72 0.94 4.92 -0.29
CA GLU A 72 2.21 5.58 -0.57
C GLU A 72 2.21 7.02 -0.02
N ALA A 73 1.12 7.77 -0.24
CA ALA A 73 0.97 9.12 0.31
C ALA A 73 1.00 9.12 1.85
N THR A 74 0.38 8.12 2.48
CA THR A 74 0.38 7.95 3.93
C THR A 74 1.77 7.64 4.47
N ILE A 75 2.50 6.70 3.86
CA ILE A 75 3.88 6.39 4.25
C ILE A 75 4.77 7.62 4.12
N LYS A 76 4.71 8.33 2.99
CA LYS A 76 5.51 9.55 2.77
C LYS A 76 5.21 10.64 3.79
N ARG A 77 3.96 10.75 4.25
CA ARG A 77 3.57 11.67 5.33
C ARG A 77 4.09 11.23 6.69
N LEU A 78 4.15 9.93 6.95
CA LEU A 78 4.60 9.37 8.22
C LEU A 78 6.12 9.32 8.34
N GLU A 79 6.88 9.25 7.23
CA GLU A 79 8.36 9.23 7.21
C GLU A 79 9.02 10.30 8.12
N PRO A 80 8.65 11.59 8.02
CA PRO A 80 9.19 12.63 8.90
C PRO A 80 8.84 12.41 10.38
N ALA A 81 7.62 11.92 10.65
CA ALA A 81 7.17 11.63 12.01
C ALA A 81 7.88 10.38 12.58
N PHE A 82 8.11 9.35 11.76
CA PHE A 82 8.89 8.16 12.10
C PHE A 82 10.34 8.51 12.45
N MET A 83 10.96 9.43 11.70
CA MET A 83 12.31 9.92 11.99
C MET A 83 12.35 10.79 13.26
N PHE A 84 11.33 11.64 13.47
CA PHE A 84 11.27 12.53 14.63
C PHE A 84 11.02 11.79 15.95
N TRP A 85 10.22 10.71 15.92
CA TRP A 85 9.89 9.90 17.10
C TRP A 85 10.66 8.59 17.22
N GLY A 86 11.72 8.38 16.42
CA GLY A 86 12.62 7.23 16.59
C GLY A 86 11.99 5.85 16.34
N GLY A 87 11.06 5.72 15.39
CA GLY A 87 10.48 4.44 14.98
C GLY A 87 9.34 3.94 15.87
N PHE A 88 8.10 4.25 15.52
CA PHE A 88 6.92 3.76 16.24
C PHE A 88 6.62 2.27 15.94
N ASN A 89 6.58 1.45 16.98
CA ASN A 89 5.81 0.21 17.00
C ASN A 89 4.34 0.58 17.27
N PHE A 90 3.44 0.25 16.34
CA PHE A 90 2.01 0.30 16.60
C PHE A 90 1.65 -0.82 17.60
N GLN A 91 1.59 -0.47 18.88
CA GLN A 91 0.71 -1.17 19.82
C GLN A 91 -0.54 -0.29 19.96
N GLU A 92 -1.70 -0.86 19.64
CA GLU A 92 -3.00 -0.24 19.91
C GLU A 92 -3.08 0.19 21.38
N GLY A 93 -3.48 1.45 21.59
CA GLY A 93 -3.69 2.03 22.91
C GLY A 93 -2.66 3.09 23.30
N GLN A 94 -2.64 4.22 22.59
CA GLN A 94 -2.15 5.48 23.19
C GLN A 94 -3.39 6.32 23.52
N GLU A 95 -3.76 6.34 24.79
CA GLU A 95 -4.56 7.42 25.35
C GLU A 95 -3.72 8.71 25.27
N ASP A 96 -4.32 9.79 24.77
CA ASP A 96 -3.72 11.13 24.76
C ASP A 96 -3.30 11.52 26.19
N PRO A 97 -2.01 11.75 26.48
CA PRO A 97 -1.63 12.34 27.74
C PRO A 97 -1.70 13.86 27.64
N MET A 98 -2.56 14.44 28.45
CA MET A 98 -2.44 15.80 29.02
C MET A 98 -2.76 17.00 28.11
N LEU A 99 -4.05 17.36 28.04
CA LEU A 99 -4.43 18.75 28.26
C LEU A 99 -5.49 18.78 29.38
N GLU A 100 -5.00 18.58 30.60
CA GLU A 100 -5.68 19.02 31.81
C GLU A 100 -5.66 20.56 31.85
N GLU A 101 -6.85 21.12 32.08
CA GLU A 101 -7.14 22.30 32.89
C GLU A 101 -6.28 23.56 32.67
N GLU A 102 -6.87 24.54 31.98
CA GLU A 102 -6.81 25.93 32.45
C GLU A 102 -8.26 26.45 32.55
N GLU A 103 -8.92 26.15 33.68
CA GLU A 103 -9.94 27.02 34.24
C GLU A 103 -9.23 28.04 35.15
N GLU A 104 -9.19 29.31 34.71
CA GLU A 104 -9.25 30.49 35.59
C GLU A 104 -10.02 31.61 34.90
#